data_AF-A0A392M8G7-F1
#
_entry.id   AF-A0A392M8G7-F1
#
_cell.length_a   1.000
_cell.length_b   1.000
_cell.length_c   1.000
_cell.angle_alpha   90.00
_cell.angle_beta   90.00
_cell.angle_gamma   90.00
#
_symmetry.space_group_name_H-M   'P 1'
#
loop_
_entity.id
_entity.type
_entity.pdbx_description
1 polymer ?
#
loop_
_entity_poly.entity_id
_entity_poly.type
_entity_poly.pdbx_seq_one_letter_code
_entity_poly.pdbx_strand_id
1 'polypeptide(L)'
;SDEGVYAWVVANYALGTLGGDPLETTGIIELGGASAQVTFVSREAMLPLFSRTVKFGNVTYNLYSHSLLHFGLNVAHDSWREAIISGDLNLVLDH
;
A
#
# COMPACT_ATOMS: atom_id res chain seq x y z
N SER A 1 6.41 4.49 -3.88
CA SER A 1 5.54 5.18 -4.84
C SER A 1 4.86 6.32 -4.11
N ASP A 2 4.58 7.44 -4.76
CA ASP A 2 3.89 8.57 -4.12
C ASP A 2 2.36 8.37 -4.09
N GLU A 3 1.83 7.47 -4.92
CA GLU A 3 0.42 7.08 -4.98
C GLU A 3 -0.14 6.69 -3.60
N GLY A 4 0.54 5.76 -2.90
CA GLY A 4 0.11 5.33 -1.57
C GLY A 4 0.18 6.45 -0.52
N VAL A 5 1.07 7.44 -0.68
CA VAL A 5 1.13 8.61 0.21
C VAL A 5 -0.05 9.54 -0.07
N TYR A 6 -0.37 9.78 -1.34
CA TYR A 6 -1.52 10.60 -1.72
C TYR A 6 -2.84 9.97 -1.26
N ALA A 7 -3.01 8.66 -1.44
CA ALA A 7 -4.19 7.93 -0.95
C ALA A 7 -4.32 8.04 0.57
N TRP A 8 -3.22 7.90 1.32
CA TRP A 8 -3.21 8.08 2.76
C TRP A 8 -3.59 9.52 3.18
N VAL A 9 -3.08 10.54 2.46
CA VAL A 9 -3.44 11.95 2.71
C VAL A 9 -4.94 12.17 2.48
N VAL A 10 -5.48 11.71 1.35
CA VAL A 10 -6.91 11.86 1.01
C VAL A 10 -7.79 11.17 2.05
N ALA A 11 -7.46 9.93 2.43
CA ALA A 11 -8.22 9.17 3.42
C ALA A 11 -8.25 9.88 4.78
N ASN A 12 -7.10 10.30 5.29
CA ASN A 12 -7.01 10.93 6.60
C ASN A 12 -7.52 12.38 6.61
N TYR A 13 -7.51 13.06 5.45
CA TYR A 13 -8.23 14.32 5.29
C TYR A 13 -9.73 14.10 5.40
N ALA A 14 -10.27 13.12 4.68
CA ALA A 14 -11.71 12.80 4.69
C ALA A 14 -12.19 12.32 6.07
N LEU A 15 -11.35 11.59 6.81
CA LEU A 15 -11.63 11.14 8.18
C LEU A 15 -11.39 12.22 9.24
N GLY A 16 -10.83 13.38 8.87
CA GLY A 16 -10.57 14.49 9.80
C GLY A 16 -9.45 14.24 10.81
N THR A 17 -8.56 13.27 10.54
CA THR A 17 -7.45 12.89 11.44
C THR A 17 -6.15 13.65 11.14
N LEU A 18 -6.04 14.31 9.98
CA LEU A 18 -4.91 15.18 9.67
C LEU A 18 -4.88 16.44 10.55
N GLY A 19 -3.69 16.82 10.98
CA GLY A 19 -3.45 17.87 11.98
C GLY A 19 -3.56 17.41 13.44
N GLY A 20 -4.03 16.17 13.70
CA GLY A 20 -4.09 15.56 15.03
C GLY A 20 -2.87 14.71 15.37
N ASP A 21 -3.04 13.76 16.30
CA ASP A 21 -2.02 12.78 16.66
C ASP A 21 -1.68 11.88 15.45
N PRO A 22 -0.40 11.82 15.00
CA PRO A 22 0.02 10.90 13.95
C PRO A 22 -0.42 9.45 14.14
N LEU A 23 -0.47 8.97 15.38
CA LEU A 23 -0.78 7.56 15.68
C LEU A 23 -2.27 7.23 15.58
N GLU A 24 -3.14 8.23 15.48
CA GLU A 24 -4.59 8.09 15.32
C GLU A 24 -5.02 8.12 13.84
N THR A 25 -4.05 8.21 12.92
CA THR A 25 -4.33 8.14 11.48
C THR A 25 -4.60 6.70 11.04
N THR A 26 -5.49 6.55 10.07
CA THR A 26 -5.82 5.25 9.48
C THR A 26 -4.81 4.91 8.38
N GLY A 27 -4.22 3.71 8.46
CA GLY A 27 -3.40 3.15 7.39
C GLY A 27 -4.27 2.75 6.18
N ILE A 28 -3.68 2.75 4.99
CA ILE A 28 -4.37 2.37 3.76
C ILE A 28 -3.75 1.11 3.16
N ILE A 29 -4.61 0.31 2.54
CA ILE A 29 -4.26 -0.66 1.51
C ILE A 29 -5.07 -0.27 0.28
N GLU A 30 -4.37 0.10 -0.79
CA GLU A 30 -4.97 0.45 -2.07
C GLU A 30 -4.66 -0.65 -3.08
N LEU A 31 -5.65 -1.07 -3.86
CA LEU A 31 -5.49 -2.08 -4.90
C LEU A 31 -5.76 -1.43 -6.26
N GLY A 32 -4.68 -1.16 -7.00
CA GLY A 32 -4.74 -0.69 -8.38
C GLY A 32 -4.75 -1.84 -9.39
N GLY A 33 -4.64 -1.51 -10.67
CA GLY A 33 -4.56 -2.51 -11.75
C GLY A 33 -3.21 -3.24 -11.79
N ALA A 34 -2.10 -2.53 -11.57
CA ALA A 34 -0.74 -3.07 -11.70
C ALA A 34 -0.03 -3.34 -10.36
N SER A 35 -0.41 -2.63 -9.30
CA SER A 35 0.22 -2.72 -7.99
C SER A 35 -0.82 -2.61 -6.87
N ALA A 36 -0.40 -3.03 -5.69
CA ALA A 36 -1.04 -2.69 -4.43
C ALA A 36 -0.13 -1.77 -3.62
N GLN A 37 -0.70 -0.85 -2.85
CA GLN A 37 0.03 0.11 -2.04
C GLN A 37 -0.35 -0.08 -0.58
N VAL A 38 0.64 0.00 0.31
CA VAL A 38 0.45 -0.04 1.75
C VAL A 38 1.13 1.19 2.35
N THR A 39 0.35 2.03 3.03
CA THR A 39 0.88 3.25 3.66
C THR A 39 0.26 3.49 5.03
N PHE A 40 1.08 3.72 6.05
CA PHE A 40 0.62 3.99 7.42
C PHE A 40 1.70 4.72 8.22
N VAL A 41 1.33 5.35 9.34
CA VAL A 41 2.32 5.91 10.28
C VAL A 41 2.98 4.77 11.06
N SER A 42 4.30 4.65 10.96
CA SER A 42 5.06 3.63 11.69
C SER A 42 5.48 4.13 13.08
N ARG A 43 5.42 3.23 14.08
CA ARG A 43 5.99 3.45 15.42
C ARG A 43 7.47 3.04 15.50
N GLU A 44 7.94 2.30 14.50
CA GLU A 44 9.28 1.74 14.44
C GLU A 44 10.16 2.47 13.43
N ALA A 45 11.48 2.36 13.63
CA ALA A 45 12.45 2.86 12.67
C ALA A 45 12.31 2.11 11.34
N MET A 46 12.23 2.87 10.24
CA MET A 46 12.07 2.33 8.90
C MET A 46 13.34 2.50 8.09
N LEU A 47 13.61 1.57 7.17
CA LEU A 47 14.61 1.79 6.15
C LEU A 47 14.24 3.02 5.31
N PRO A 48 15.21 3.89 4.93
CA PRO A 48 14.93 5.10 4.17
C PRO A 48 14.13 4.86 2.88
N LEU A 49 14.28 3.69 2.26
CA LEU A 49 13.55 3.30 1.05
C LEU A 49 12.02 3.32 1.24
N PHE A 50 11.54 2.89 2.40
CA PHE A 50 10.11 2.80 2.73
C PHE A 50 9.60 4.01 3.52
N SER A 51 10.50 4.85 4.02
CA SER A 51 10.14 6.02 4.80
C SER A 51 9.67 7.16 3.90
N ARG A 52 8.55 7.80 4.25
CA ARG A 52 8.05 9.02 3.63
C ARG A 52 7.65 10.02 4.71
N THR A 53 8.02 11.28 4.53
CA THR A 53 7.67 12.34 5.48
C THR A 53 6.63 13.25 4.85
N VAL A 54 5.51 13.44 5.54
CA VAL A 54 4.45 14.38 5.14
C VAL A 54 4.29 15.41 6.24
N LYS A 55 4.17 16.69 5.86
CA LYS A 55 3.91 17.79 6.81
C LYS A 55 2.56 18.40 6.52
N PHE A 56 1.72 18.52 7.54
CA PHE A 56 0.42 19.17 7.46
C PHE A 56 0.24 20.09 8.66
N GLY A 57 0.18 21.41 8.42
CA GLY A 57 0.25 22.41 9.48
C GLY A 57 1.55 22.27 10.29
N ASN A 58 1.40 22.10 11.60
CA ASN A 58 2.51 21.92 12.55
C ASN A 58 2.83 20.45 12.85
N VAL A 59 2.16 19.50 12.20
CA VAL A 59 2.36 18.07 12.43
C VAL A 59 3.19 17.47 11.31
N THR A 60 4.15 16.63 11.69
CA THR A 60 4.98 15.83 10.78
C THR A 60 4.62 14.36 10.96
N TYR A 61 4.28 13.71 9.86
CA TYR A 61 3.94 12.29 9.79
C TYR A 61 5.10 11.52 9.16
N ASN A 62 5.58 10.49 9.86
CA ASN A 62 6.58 9.56 9.35
C ASN A 62 5.87 8.28 8.91
N LEU A 63 5.69 8.15 7.61
CA LEU A 63 4.92 7.08 6.98
C LEU A 63 5.86 5.96 6.53
N TYR A 64 5.44 4.73 6.80
CA TYR A 64 5.82 3.60 5.95
C TYR A 64 5.02 3.72 4.66
N SER A 65 5.66 3.58 3.50
CA SER A 65 4.97 3.45 2.22
C SER A 65 5.71 2.49 1.30
N HIS A 66 4.99 1.50 0.78
CA HIS A 66 5.52 0.53 -0.15
C HIS A 66 4.49 0.24 -1.25
N SER A 67 4.98 0.12 -2.48
CA SER A 67 4.23 -0.30 -3.65
C SER A 67 4.65 -1.71 -4.02
N LEU A 68 3.75 -2.67 -3.87
CA LEU A 68 3.94 -4.05 -4.27
C LEU A 68 3.54 -4.19 -5.74
N LEU A 69 4.51 -4.06 -6.62
CA LEU A 69 4.30 -4.25 -8.06
C LEU A 69 3.88 -5.69 -8.35
N HIS A 70 3.02 -5.87 -9.35
CA HIS A 70 2.42 -7.15 -9.76
C HIS A 70 1.36 -7.73 -8.83
N PHE A 71 1.09 -7.07 -7.70
CA PHE A 71 -0.02 -7.41 -6.82
C PHE A 71 -1.30 -6.61 -7.14
N GLY A 72 -1.30 -5.86 -8.24
CA GLY A 72 -2.53 -5.23 -8.74
C GLY A 72 -3.50 -6.24 -9.32
N LEU A 73 -4.79 -5.88 -9.34
CA LEU A 73 -5.88 -6.77 -9.71
C LEU A 73 -5.72 -7.36 -11.12
N ASN A 74 -5.34 -6.54 -12.10
CA ASN A 74 -5.24 -6.99 -13.49
C ASN A 74 -4.05 -7.94 -13.66
N VAL A 75 -2.91 -7.61 -13.04
CA VAL A 75 -1.71 -8.45 -13.11
C VAL A 75 -1.96 -9.80 -12.42
N ALA A 76 -2.58 -9.79 -11.24
CA ALA A 76 -2.94 -11.01 -10.54
C ALA A 76 -3.91 -11.88 -11.38
N HIS A 77 -4.90 -11.26 -12.02
CA HIS A 77 -5.83 -11.94 -12.91
C HIS A 77 -5.12 -12.55 -14.13
N ASP A 78 -4.23 -11.81 -14.79
CA ASP A 78 -3.51 -12.27 -15.97
C ASP A 78 -2.53 -13.41 -15.62
N SER A 79 -1.79 -13.29 -14.51
CA SER A 79 -0.92 -14.37 -14.01
C SER A 79 -1.71 -15.63 -13.66
N TRP A 80 -2.88 -15.49 -13.04
CA TRP A 80 -3.76 -16.63 -12.77
C TRP A 80 -4.26 -17.28 -14.06
N ARG A 81 -4.67 -16.47 -15.04
CA ARG A 81 -5.12 -16.96 -16.35
C ARG A 81 -4.01 -17.70 -17.08
N GLU A 82 -2.79 -17.18 -17.06
CA GLU A 82 -1.62 -17.84 -17.64
C GLU A 82 -1.33 -19.18 -16.96
N ALA A 83 -1.36 -19.24 -15.64
CA ALA A 83 -1.13 -20.47 -14.87
C ALA A 83 -2.17 -21.58 -15.19
N ILE A 84 -3.42 -21.20 -15.50
CA ILE A 84 -4.43 -22.15 -15.97
C ILE A 84 -4.10 -22.64 -17.38
N ILE A 85 -3.69 -21.75 -18.27
CA ILE A 85 -3.38 -22.10 -19.67
C ILE A 85 -2.11 -22.95 -19.75
N SER A 86 -1.11 -22.70 -18.92
CA SER A 86 0.14 -23.47 -18.89
C SER A 86 -0.02 -24.86 -18.25
N GLY A 87 -1.13 -25.11 -17.55
CA GLY A 87 -1.38 -26.36 -16.82
C GLY A 87 -0.66 -26.45 -15.47
N ASP A 88 -0.03 -25.36 -15.01
CA ASP A 88 0.75 -25.33 -13.76
C ASP A 88 -0.10 -25.48 -12.50
N LEU A 89 -1.42 -25.22 -12.56
CA LEU A 89 -2.32 -25.39 -11.41
C LEU A 89 -2.53 -26.85 -11.01
N ASN A 90 -2.30 -27.82 -11.90
CA ASN A 90 -2.45 -29.25 -11.58
C ASN A 90 -1.29 -29.80 -10.73
N LEU A 91 -0.23 -29.02 -10.49
CA LEU A 91 0.92 -29.45 -9.68
C LEU A 91 0.88 -28.96 -8.22
N VAL A 92 0.00 -28.01 -7.90
CA VAL A 92 -0.05 -27.38 -6.55
C VAL A 92 -1.16 -27.97 -5.66
N LEU A 93 -2.14 -28.67 -6.23
CA LEU A 93 -3.28 -29.24 -5.50
C LEU A 93 -3.14 -30.73 -5.15
N ASP A 94 -2.00 -31.36 -5.48
CA ASP A 94 -1.74 -32.81 -5.27
C ASP A 94 -0.82 -33.12 -4.06
N HIS A 95 -0.75 -32.23 -3.07
CA HIS A 95 -0.01 -32.47 -1.81
C HIS A 95 -0.83 -32.14 -0.55
#